data_AF-A0A7V8JH68-F1
#
_entry.id   AF-A0A7V8JH68-F1
#
_cell.length_a   1.000
_cell.length_b   1.000
_cell.length_c   1.000
_cell.angle_alpha   90.00
_cell.angle_beta   90.00
_cell.angle_gamma   90.00
#
_symmetry.space_group_name_H-M   'P 1'
#
loop_
_entity.id
_entity.type
_entity.pdbx_description
1 polymer ?
#
loop_
_entity_poly.entity_id
_entity_poly.type
_entity_poly.pdbx_seq_one_letter_code
_entity_poly.pdbx_strand_id
1 'polypeptide(L)'
;MHPDLTPDMPRSELHERLHDHNWDDGVALPQAVLDHANCDLPLALDAFWLADAYEALLGGIETTPFNAERLAFGRELAQRILAGHYPRTMTGFHPPLSRVQRYTFAKLGLPSIFLDDIPRAE
;
A
#
# COMPACT_ATOMS: atom_id res chain seq x y z
N MET A 1 17.46 -6.46 -5.61
CA MET A 1 16.24 -6.84 -6.34
C MET A 1 15.85 -8.24 -5.90
N HIS A 2 14.59 -8.48 -5.55
CA HIS A 2 14.08 -9.78 -5.09
C HIS A 2 14.22 -10.81 -6.22
N PRO A 3 14.53 -12.10 -5.95
CA PRO A 3 14.69 -13.12 -7.00
C PRO A 3 13.48 -13.26 -7.91
N ASP A 4 12.30 -12.88 -7.42
CA ASP A 4 11.04 -12.97 -8.15
C ASP A 4 10.71 -11.74 -9.00
N LEU A 5 11.51 -10.67 -8.96
CA LEU A 5 11.28 -9.45 -9.72
C LEU A 5 12.43 -9.18 -10.69
N THR A 6 12.11 -8.78 -11.92
CA THR A 6 13.07 -8.31 -12.93
C THR A 6 12.96 -6.79 -13.09
N PRO A 7 14.01 -6.07 -13.55
CA PRO A 7 13.99 -4.61 -13.62
C PRO A 7 12.99 -4.04 -14.63
N ASP A 8 12.66 -4.84 -15.65
CA ASP A 8 11.77 -4.52 -16.75
C ASP A 8 10.33 -5.05 -16.53
N MET A 9 10.05 -5.61 -15.35
CA MET A 9 8.76 -6.20 -15.04
C MET A 9 7.63 -5.17 -15.20
N PRO A 10 6.58 -5.49 -15.99
CA PRO A 10 5.50 -4.56 -16.23
C PRO A 10 4.68 -4.33 -14.96
N ARG A 11 4.07 -3.13 -14.86
CA ARG A 11 3.22 -2.77 -13.70
C ARG A 11 2.10 -3.78 -13.44
N SER A 12 1.54 -4.40 -14.46
CA SER A 12 0.49 -5.43 -14.32
C SER A 12 0.98 -6.67 -13.58
N GLU A 13 2.19 -7.12 -13.88
CA GLU A 13 2.77 -8.30 -13.23
C GLU A 13 3.19 -7.99 -11.78
N LEU A 14 3.69 -6.77 -11.51
CA LEU A 14 3.93 -6.33 -10.13
C LEU A 14 2.65 -6.36 -9.29
N HIS A 15 1.52 -5.97 -9.88
CA HIS A 15 0.22 -6.03 -9.23
C HIS A 15 -0.25 -7.46 -8.97
N GLU A 16 -0.11 -8.36 -9.94
CA GLU A 16 -0.40 -9.79 -9.75
C GLU A 16 0.43 -10.37 -8.60
N ARG A 17 1.74 -10.12 -8.59
CA ARG A 17 2.64 -10.61 -7.53
C ARG A 17 2.29 -10.07 -6.15
N LEU A 18 1.87 -8.80 -6.06
CA LEU A 18 1.43 -8.22 -4.80
C LEU A 18 0.12 -8.85 -4.30
N HIS A 19 -0.83 -9.10 -5.20
CA HIS A 19 -2.14 -9.66 -4.84
C HIS A 19 -2.11 -11.16 -4.55
N ASP A 20 -1.20 -11.90 -5.19
CA ASP A 20 -0.99 -13.34 -4.96
C ASP A 20 -0.06 -13.61 -3.76
N HIS A 21 0.57 -12.57 -3.21
CA HIS A 21 1.47 -12.69 -2.07
C HIS A 21 0.72 -13.17 -0.82
N ASN A 22 1.26 -14.20 -0.17
CA ASN A 22 0.82 -14.62 1.14
C ASN A 22 1.45 -13.71 2.22
N TRP A 23 0.65 -12.84 2.84
CA TRP A 23 1.13 -11.86 3.82
C TRP A 23 1.74 -12.49 5.10
N ASP A 24 1.50 -13.78 5.35
CA ASP A 24 2.18 -14.53 6.42
C ASP A 24 3.66 -14.83 6.09
N ASP A 25 4.08 -14.75 4.81
CA ASP A 25 5.46 -14.95 4.37
C ASP A 25 6.35 -13.71 4.61
N GLY A 26 5.79 -12.67 5.24
CA GLY A 26 6.48 -11.43 5.57
C GLY A 26 6.37 -10.37 4.48
N VAL A 27 7.21 -9.33 4.55
CA VAL A 27 7.08 -8.11 3.73
C VAL A 27 8.15 -7.96 2.64
N ALA A 28 9.02 -8.95 2.45
CA ALA A 28 10.15 -8.84 1.52
C ALA A 28 9.72 -8.64 0.05
N LEU A 29 8.75 -9.43 -0.44
CA LEU A 29 8.21 -9.27 -1.79
C LEU A 29 7.42 -7.96 -1.93
N PRO A 30 6.46 -7.61 -1.04
CA PRO A 30 5.80 -6.31 -1.06
C PRO A 30 6.77 -5.12 -1.08
N GLN A 31 7.82 -5.14 -0.25
CA GLN A 31 8.83 -4.08 -0.23
C GLN A 31 9.53 -3.97 -1.58
N ALA A 32 9.90 -5.10 -2.19
CA ALA A 32 10.55 -5.10 -3.48
C ALA A 32 9.64 -4.60 -4.61
N VAL A 33 8.32 -4.85 -4.53
CA VAL A 33 7.32 -4.26 -5.44
C VAL A 33 7.27 -2.75 -5.27
N LEU A 34 7.24 -2.24 -4.04
CA LEU A 34 7.21 -0.81 -3.74
C LEU A 34 8.50 -0.08 -4.16
N ASP A 35 9.64 -0.77 -4.15
CA ASP A 35 10.92 -0.21 -4.59
C ASP A 35 11.13 -0.32 -6.11
N HIS A 36 10.20 -0.95 -6.83
CA HIS A 36 10.31 -1.14 -8.27
C HIS A 36 10.02 0.16 -9.04
N ALA A 37 10.78 0.44 -10.09
CA ALA A 37 10.65 1.66 -10.89
C ALA A 37 9.27 1.82 -11.57
N ASN A 38 8.59 0.71 -11.82
CA ASN A 38 7.23 0.68 -12.40
C ASN A 38 6.11 0.68 -11.34
N CYS A 39 6.43 0.85 -10.05
CA CYS A 39 5.44 1.02 -8.99
C CYS A 39 4.80 2.42 -9.08
N ASP A 40 3.48 2.46 -9.24
CA ASP A 40 2.70 3.69 -9.28
C ASP A 40 1.89 3.91 -8.01
N LEU A 41 1.37 5.12 -7.82
CA LEU A 41 0.58 5.47 -6.64
C LEU A 41 -0.62 4.51 -6.43
N PRO A 42 -1.40 4.12 -7.45
CA PRO A 42 -2.43 3.10 -7.30
C PRO A 42 -1.91 1.78 -6.74
N LEU A 43 -0.78 1.26 -7.24
CA LEU A 43 -0.20 0.02 -6.73
C LEU A 43 0.29 0.14 -5.28
N ALA A 44 0.87 1.29 -4.92
CA ALA A 44 1.26 1.56 -3.53
C ALA A 44 0.04 1.64 -2.59
N LEU A 45 -1.09 2.18 -3.07
CA LEU A 45 -2.34 2.20 -2.33
C LEU A 45 -2.96 0.80 -2.20
N ASP A 46 -2.85 -0.05 -3.22
CA ASP A 46 -3.22 -1.48 -3.11
C ASP A 46 -2.43 -2.13 -1.97
N ALA A 47 -1.10 -1.97 -1.95
CA ALA A 47 -0.23 -2.51 -0.90
C ALA A 47 -0.60 -1.98 0.50
N PHE A 48 -0.96 -0.70 0.60
CA PHE A 48 -1.34 -0.08 1.86
C PHE A 48 -2.57 -0.77 2.48
N TRP A 49 -3.58 -1.05 1.66
CA TRP A 49 -4.81 -1.68 2.13
C TRP A 49 -4.64 -3.19 2.34
N LEU A 50 -3.87 -3.87 1.49
CA LEU A 50 -3.57 -5.30 1.66
C LEU A 50 -2.75 -5.58 2.92
N ALA A 51 -1.87 -4.66 3.33
CA ALA A 51 -1.02 -4.79 4.52
C ALA A 51 -1.70 -4.36 5.83
N ASP A 52 -2.94 -3.89 5.80
CA ASP A 52 -3.60 -3.14 6.89
C ASP A 52 -2.72 -2.01 7.44
N ALA A 53 -2.00 -1.30 6.57
CA ALA A 53 -1.01 -0.29 6.97
C ALA A 53 -1.63 0.90 7.72
N TYR A 54 -2.95 1.09 7.63
CA TYR A 54 -3.68 2.09 8.42
C TYR A 54 -3.52 1.87 9.93
N GLU A 55 -3.31 0.63 10.39
CA GLU A 55 -3.12 0.32 11.81
C GLU A 55 -1.85 0.97 12.37
N ALA A 56 -0.82 1.10 11.55
CA ALA A 56 0.42 1.77 11.92
C ALA A 56 0.26 3.30 12.04
N LEU A 57 -0.78 3.88 11.43
CA LEU A 57 -1.06 5.31 11.43
C LEU A 57 -2.05 5.73 12.52
N LEU A 58 -3.14 4.98 12.69
CA LEU A 58 -4.24 5.35 13.58
C LEU A 58 -3.94 5.07 15.05
N GLY A 59 -2.89 4.29 15.32
CA GLY A 59 -2.56 3.86 16.67
C GLY A 59 -3.60 2.88 17.24
N GLY A 60 -3.35 2.40 18.46
CA GLY A 60 -4.25 1.46 19.14
C GLY A 60 -3.85 0.00 19.03
N ILE A 61 -2.80 -0.32 18.28
CA ILE A 61 -2.15 -1.63 18.32
C ILE A 61 -0.82 -1.51 19.06
N GLU A 62 -0.66 -2.31 20.11
CA GLU A 62 0.62 -2.45 20.79
C GLU A 62 1.62 -3.16 19.88
N THR A 63 2.82 -2.58 19.78
CA THR A 63 3.91 -3.22 19.04
C THR A 63 4.44 -4.41 19.84
N THR A 64 4.42 -5.58 19.22
CA THR A 64 4.94 -6.84 19.76
C THR A 64 5.97 -7.40 18.78
N PRO A 65 6.82 -8.35 19.20
CA PRO A 65 7.75 -9.01 18.28
C PRO A 65 7.06 -9.65 17.06
N PHE A 66 5.79 -10.03 17.17
CA PHE A 66 5.03 -10.69 16.09
C PHE A 66 4.50 -9.72 15.03
N ASN A 67 4.23 -8.46 15.38
CA ASN A 67 3.66 -7.47 14.45
C ASN A 67 4.62 -6.32 14.12
N ALA A 68 5.80 -6.29 14.74
CA ALA A 68 6.76 -5.20 14.59
C ALA A 68 7.18 -4.98 13.13
N GLU A 69 7.43 -6.04 12.38
CA GLU A 69 7.82 -5.95 10.96
C GLU A 69 6.69 -5.33 10.12
N ARG A 70 5.47 -5.88 10.22
CA ARG A 70 4.31 -5.38 9.48
C ARG A 70 3.98 -3.92 9.83
N LEU A 71 4.04 -3.55 11.12
CA LEU A 71 3.77 -2.18 11.54
C LEU A 71 4.86 -1.19 11.08
N ALA A 72 6.12 -1.61 11.07
CA ALA A 72 7.22 -0.81 10.54
C ALA A 72 7.06 -0.60 9.02
N PHE A 73 6.79 -1.69 8.28
CA PHE A 73 6.49 -1.65 6.85
C PHE A 73 5.32 -0.72 6.53
N GLY A 74 4.18 -0.89 7.21
CA GLY A 74 3.00 -0.07 6.98
C GLY A 74 3.24 1.41 7.26
N ARG A 75 4.02 1.73 8.30
CA ARG A 75 4.42 3.11 8.63
C ARG A 75 5.31 3.72 7.53
N GLU A 76 6.31 3.00 7.07
CA GLU A 76 7.20 3.46 6.00
C GLU A 76 6.41 3.68 4.69
N LEU A 77 5.59 2.71 4.29
CA LEU A 77 4.74 2.80 3.10
C LEU A 77 3.85 4.04 3.16
N ALA A 78 3.14 4.23 4.26
CA ALA A 78 2.29 5.40 4.46
C ALA A 78 3.08 6.71 4.34
N GLN A 79 4.27 6.80 4.92
CA GLN A 79 5.13 7.98 4.82
C GLN A 79 5.57 8.24 3.39
N ARG A 80 5.94 7.21 2.62
CA ARG A 80 6.31 7.34 1.20
C ARG A 80 5.14 7.82 0.35
N ILE A 81 3.93 7.30 0.57
CA ILE A 81 2.70 7.75 -0.10
C ILE A 81 2.43 9.23 0.22
N LEU A 82 2.48 9.61 1.50
CA LEU A 82 2.25 10.99 1.94
C LEU A 82 3.32 11.97 1.43
N ALA A 83 4.56 11.50 1.26
CA ALA A 83 5.65 12.27 0.69
C ALA A 83 5.58 12.41 -0.85
N GLY A 84 4.61 11.78 -1.50
CA GLY A 84 4.47 11.81 -2.96
C GLY A 84 5.56 11.02 -3.69
N HIS A 85 6.12 9.99 -3.06
CA HIS A 85 7.19 9.17 -3.63
C HIS A 85 6.75 8.43 -4.91
N TYR A 86 5.49 8.01 -4.98
CA TYR A 86 4.96 7.22 -6.09
C TYR A 86 4.32 8.13 -7.15
N PRO A 87 4.67 7.97 -8.44
CA PRO A 87 4.10 8.78 -9.50
C PRO A 87 2.61 8.46 -9.68
N ARG A 88 1.82 9.50 -9.96
CA ARG A 88 0.44 9.32 -10.46
C ARG A 88 0.50 8.98 -11.94
N THR A 89 -0.11 7.86 -12.31
CA THR A 89 -0.21 7.37 -13.70
C THR A 89 -1.65 7.49 -14.18
N MET A 90 -1.93 6.98 -15.39
CA MET A 90 -3.30 6.92 -15.89
C MET A 90 -4.16 5.93 -15.10
N THR A 91 -3.57 5.00 -14.34
CA THR A 91 -4.30 3.99 -13.57
C THR A 91 -5.17 4.64 -12.49
N GLY A 92 -6.45 4.23 -12.43
CA GLY A 92 -7.35 4.64 -11.37
C GLY A 92 -7.21 3.73 -10.14
N PHE A 93 -7.70 4.19 -8.99
CA PHE A 93 -7.74 3.42 -7.75
C PHE A 93 -9.07 3.62 -7.04
N HIS A 94 -9.63 2.54 -6.51
CA HIS A 94 -10.83 2.57 -5.68
C HIS A 94 -10.49 1.87 -4.35
N PRO A 95 -10.41 2.62 -3.24
CA PRO A 95 -10.18 2.02 -1.93
C PRO A 95 -11.21 0.92 -1.63
N PRO A 96 -10.80 -0.22 -1.05
CA PRO A 96 -11.71 -1.32 -0.72
C PRO A 96 -12.53 -1.01 0.55
N LEU A 97 -13.23 0.12 0.55
CA LEU A 97 -13.93 0.69 1.69
C LEU A 97 -15.43 0.85 1.42
N SER A 98 -16.23 0.38 2.36
CA SER A 98 -17.63 0.78 2.42
C SER A 98 -17.77 2.26 2.82
N ARG A 99 -18.94 2.84 2.56
CA ARG A 99 -19.27 4.21 2.98
C ARG A 99 -19.10 4.43 4.50
N VAL A 100 -19.43 3.42 5.31
CA VAL A 100 -19.29 3.49 6.77
C VAL A 100 -17.81 3.48 7.17
N GLN A 101 -17.01 2.57 6.60
CA GLN A 101 -15.57 2.50 6.89
C GLN A 101 -14.85 3.80 6.48
N ARG A 102 -15.16 4.34 5.30
CA ARG A 102 -14.60 5.62 4.84
C ARG A 102 -14.87 6.75 5.83
N TYR A 103 -16.11 6.85 6.33
CA TYR A 103 -16.48 7.85 7.33
C TYR A 103 -15.77 7.63 8.68
N THR A 104 -15.66 6.38 9.13
CA THR A 104 -14.95 6.03 10.38
C THR A 104 -13.48 6.39 10.28
N PHE A 105 -12.79 5.99 9.22
CA PHE A 105 -11.36 6.29 9.04
C PHE A 105 -11.09 7.79 8.89
N ALA A 106 -11.97 8.53 8.20
CA ALA A 106 -11.89 9.99 8.14
C ALA A 106 -11.99 10.62 9.55
N LYS A 107 -12.90 10.13 10.40
CA LYS A 107 -13.02 10.59 11.80
C LYS A 107 -11.81 10.28 12.65
N LEU A 108 -11.15 9.15 12.39
CA LEU A 108 -9.92 8.74 13.07
C LEU A 108 -8.69 9.51 12.56
N GLY A 109 -8.86 10.35 11.53
CA GLY A 109 -7.80 11.21 11.01
C GLY A 109 -6.97 10.59 9.90
N LEU A 110 -7.44 9.50 9.26
CA LEU A 110 -6.74 8.95 8.10
C LEU A 110 -6.77 9.95 6.93
N PRO A 111 -5.63 10.29 6.32
CA PRO A 111 -5.57 11.25 5.22
C PRO A 111 -6.41 10.83 4.01
N SER A 112 -6.97 11.81 3.29
CA SER A 112 -7.89 11.57 2.18
C SER A 112 -7.26 10.80 1.01
N ILE A 113 -5.93 10.88 0.81
CA ILE A 113 -5.21 10.10 -0.21
C ILE A 113 -5.42 8.58 -0.07
N PHE A 114 -5.73 8.09 1.13
CA PHE A 114 -6.05 6.69 1.38
C PHE A 114 -7.55 6.39 1.19
N LEU A 115 -8.41 7.39 1.31
CA LEU A 115 -9.87 7.25 1.44
C LEU A 115 -10.65 7.52 0.15
N ASP A 116 -10.09 8.36 -0.72
CA ASP A 116 -10.75 8.89 -1.90
C ASP A 116 -10.43 8.07 -3.14
N ASP A 117 -11.37 8.08 -4.08
CA ASP A 117 -11.18 7.46 -5.38
C ASP A 117 -10.18 8.27 -6.20
N ILE A 118 -9.24 7.58 -6.86
CA ILE A 118 -8.36 8.18 -7.86
C ILE A 118 -8.97 7.87 -9.23
N PRO A 119 -9.51 8.87 -9.95
CA PRO A 119 -10.03 8.62 -11.29
C PRO A 119 -8.89 8.27 -12.23
N ARG A 120 -9.19 7.38 -13.18
CA ARG A 120 -8.33 7.11 -14.34
C ARG A 120 -8.17 8.43 -15.12
N ALA A 121 -6.94 8.80 -15.46
CA ALA A 121 -6.72 9.95 -16.33
C ALA A 121 -7.03 9.56 -17.79
N GLU A 122 -7.71 10.44 -18.52
CA GLU A 122 -8.01 10.29 -19.97
C GLU A 122 -6.86 10.76 -20.84
#